data_AF-A0A3M1X620-F1
#
_entry.id   AF-A0A3M1X620-F1
#
_cell.length_a   1.000
_cell.length_b   1.000
_cell.length_c   1.000
_cell.angle_alpha   90.00
_cell.angle_beta   90.00
_cell.angle_gamma   90.00
#
_symmetry.space_group_name_H-M   'P 1'
#
loop_
_entity.id
_entity.type
_entity.pdbx_description
1 polymer ?
#
loop_
_entity_poly.entity_id
_entity_poly.type
_entity_poly.pdbx_seq_one_letter_code
_entity_poly.pdbx_strand_id
1 'polypeptide(L)'
;MEIHGREIMWNLPPVAATIMYALFGIVLIILAFGAYRRIRVYLSGREEYEDRLNDPESRLLFVIREGLLQRKVLARPAGGGIHLMIYSAFIALFIATCLVALQYDFGFHILDGTFFAIFEVTTDTFGLILIAGALLAIVRRYIVRTPYLTRSGDDLLQLLLILVIAITGFLVEGLRIAATMPDAARFSYAGKATASLFAGSDFRTLTSAHRILWWVHLALAFSWIASLPFSKTIHIFTSPVNMFLKTSRPKGALQPIPEIEEKEKLGVTEVFDHSWKSLLSADACTKCGRCQDVCPAHNTGKSLSPREIVLKTKAAMTEGIYTSLVPSA
;
A
#
# COMPACT_ATOMS: atom_id res chain seq x y z
N MET A 1 -10.63 -26.62 27.21
CA MET A 1 -11.44 -25.41 26.96
C MET A 1 -11.47 -25.24 25.46
N GLU A 2 -12.62 -25.50 24.84
CA GLU A 2 -12.79 -25.28 23.40
C GLU A 2 -12.75 -23.78 23.14
N ILE A 3 -11.92 -23.36 22.20
CA ILE A 3 -11.81 -21.95 21.81
C ILE A 3 -12.76 -21.77 20.64
N HIS A 4 -13.87 -21.07 20.85
CA HIS A 4 -14.81 -20.75 19.78
C HIS A 4 -14.39 -19.46 19.08
N GLY A 5 -14.56 -19.43 17.76
CA GLY A 5 -14.44 -18.25 16.93
C GLY A 5 -15.47 -17.17 17.29
N ARG A 6 -15.35 -16.02 16.64
CA ARG A 6 -16.28 -14.90 16.81
C ARG A 6 -17.38 -14.91 15.75
N GLU A 7 -18.55 -14.40 16.13
CA GLU A 7 -19.60 -14.06 15.17
C GLU A 7 -19.12 -12.93 14.25
N ILE A 8 -19.08 -13.19 12.94
CA ILE A 8 -18.75 -12.20 11.93
C ILE A 8 -20.00 -11.31 11.73
N MET A 9 -19.80 -9.99 11.63
CA MET A 9 -20.88 -8.99 11.55
C MET A 9 -21.72 -8.81 12.82
N TRP A 10 -21.21 -9.22 13.99
CA TRP A 10 -21.88 -8.99 15.27
C TRP A 10 -22.34 -7.53 15.43
N ASN A 11 -23.58 -7.34 15.91
CA ASN A 11 -24.21 -6.03 16.15
C ASN A 11 -24.36 -5.11 14.90
N LEU A 12 -24.38 -5.70 13.71
CA LEU A 12 -24.76 -5.03 12.46
C LEU A 12 -26.16 -5.48 12.00
N PRO A 13 -26.94 -4.60 11.35
CA PRO A 13 -28.21 -5.00 10.78
C PRO A 13 -27.99 -5.99 9.62
N PRO A 14 -28.96 -6.87 9.30
CA PRO A 14 -28.82 -7.86 8.23
C PRO A 14 -28.45 -7.26 6.86
N VAL A 15 -28.92 -6.04 6.58
CA VAL A 15 -28.64 -5.31 5.32
C VAL A 15 -27.19 -4.79 5.23
N ALA A 16 -26.43 -4.79 6.33
CA ALA A 16 -25.08 -4.23 6.37
C ALA A 16 -24.13 -4.92 5.37
N ALA A 17 -24.22 -6.24 5.24
CA ALA A 17 -23.41 -7.00 4.29
C ALA A 17 -23.72 -6.58 2.84
N THR A 18 -25.00 -6.42 2.49
CA THR A 18 -25.41 -5.96 1.16
C THR A 18 -24.88 -4.57 0.85
N ILE A 19 -24.99 -3.63 1.81
CA ILE A 19 -24.45 -2.27 1.66
C ILE A 19 -22.93 -2.30 1.51
N MET A 20 -22.24 -3.08 2.36
CA MET A 20 -20.79 -3.25 2.31
C MET A 20 -20.33 -3.75 0.93
N TYR A 21 -20.96 -4.79 0.38
CA TYR A 21 -20.60 -5.33 -0.93
C TYR A 21 -20.96 -4.38 -2.08
N ALA A 22 -22.06 -3.63 -1.99
CA ALA A 22 -22.38 -2.60 -2.98
C ALA A 22 -21.30 -1.49 -2.99
N LEU A 23 -20.89 -1.01 -1.81
CA LEU A 23 -19.79 -0.05 -1.68
C LEU A 23 -18.46 -0.62 -2.17
N PHE A 24 -18.18 -1.91 -1.91
CA PHE A 24 -16.99 -2.57 -2.41
C PHE A 24 -17.00 -2.64 -3.95
N GLY A 25 -18.14 -2.91 -4.58
CA GLY A 25 -18.31 -2.82 -6.03
C GLY A 25 -17.96 -1.44 -6.60
N ILE A 26 -18.37 -0.36 -5.93
CA ILE A 26 -17.99 1.01 -6.29
C ILE A 26 -16.47 1.20 -6.19
N VAL A 27 -15.85 0.71 -5.11
CA VAL A 27 -14.38 0.75 -4.95
C VAL A 27 -13.67 0.02 -6.09
N LEU A 28 -14.15 -1.16 -6.50
CA LEU A 28 -13.59 -1.91 -7.62
C LEU A 28 -13.71 -1.16 -8.95
N ILE A 29 -14.83 -0.47 -9.20
CA ILE A 29 -15.00 0.38 -10.39
C ILE A 29 -13.99 1.53 -10.38
N ILE A 30 -13.80 2.19 -9.24
CA ILE A 30 -12.82 3.27 -9.09
C ILE A 30 -11.39 2.76 -9.34
N LEU A 31 -11.05 1.59 -8.79
CA LEU A 31 -9.76 0.93 -9.01
C LEU A 31 -9.54 0.61 -10.50
N ALA A 32 -10.53 0.01 -11.16
CA ALA A 32 -10.47 -0.35 -12.57
C ALA A 32 -10.31 0.89 -13.45
N PHE A 33 -11.06 1.96 -13.17
CA PHE A 33 -10.93 3.24 -13.86
C PHE A 33 -9.54 3.86 -13.67
N GLY A 34 -9.03 3.90 -12.44
CA GLY A 34 -7.69 4.40 -12.15
C GLY A 34 -6.58 3.59 -12.84
N ALA A 35 -6.70 2.26 -12.85
CA ALA A 35 -5.78 1.38 -13.57
C ALA A 35 -5.84 1.61 -15.09
N TYR A 36 -7.04 1.73 -15.67
CA TYR A 36 -7.25 2.05 -17.07
C TYR A 36 -6.55 3.35 -17.47
N ARG A 37 -6.74 4.43 -16.69
CA ARG A 37 -6.09 5.72 -16.97
C ARG A 37 -4.57 5.63 -16.97
N ARG A 38 -4.00 4.88 -16.03
CA ARG A 38 -2.54 4.67 -15.95
C ARG A 38 -2.02 3.87 -17.13
N ILE A 39 -2.69 2.77 -17.48
CA ILE A 39 -2.31 1.95 -18.64
C ILE A 39 -2.35 2.79 -19.91
N ARG A 40 -3.39 3.63 -20.09
CA ARG A 40 -3.48 4.56 -21.23
C ARG A 40 -2.29 5.50 -21.32
N VAL A 41 -1.83 6.05 -20.19
CA VAL A 41 -0.63 6.90 -20.15
C VAL A 41 0.64 6.14 -20.50
N TYR A 42 0.79 4.90 -20.03
CA TYR A 42 1.95 4.09 -20.41
C TYR A 42 1.96 3.80 -21.91
N LEU A 43 0.80 3.47 -22.48
CA LEU A 43 0.63 3.20 -23.90
C LEU A 43 0.80 4.45 -24.80
N SER A 44 0.81 5.65 -24.23
CA SER A 44 1.16 6.88 -24.95
C SER A 44 2.67 7.07 -25.13
N GLY A 45 3.50 6.28 -24.45
CA GLY A 45 4.94 6.29 -24.67
C GLY A 45 5.32 5.56 -25.97
N ARG A 46 6.49 5.89 -26.53
CA ARG A 46 7.02 5.20 -27.72
C ARG A 46 7.11 3.68 -27.53
N GLU A 47 7.04 2.97 -28.64
CA GLU A 47 7.34 1.55 -28.68
C GLU A 47 8.80 1.27 -28.27
N GLU A 48 9.00 0.09 -27.68
CA GLU A 48 10.33 -0.42 -27.34
C GLU A 48 10.44 -1.86 -27.83
N TYR A 49 11.48 -2.14 -28.61
CA TYR A 49 11.75 -3.44 -29.22
C TYR A 49 12.60 -4.32 -28.29
N GLU A 50 12.06 -4.66 -27.12
CA GLU A 50 12.68 -5.62 -26.20
C GLU A 50 11.65 -6.64 -25.76
N ASP A 51 11.94 -7.93 -25.96
CA ASP A 51 11.16 -8.99 -25.32
C ASP A 51 11.45 -8.97 -23.81
N ARG A 52 10.42 -8.61 -23.03
CA ARG A 52 10.46 -8.51 -21.57
C ARG A 52 9.78 -9.68 -20.88
N LEU A 53 9.26 -10.64 -21.65
CA LEU A 53 8.64 -11.88 -21.17
C LEU A 53 9.55 -13.08 -21.37
N ASN A 54 10.70 -12.89 -22.04
CA ASN A 54 11.77 -13.88 -22.08
C ASN A 54 12.19 -14.30 -20.65
N ASP A 55 12.38 -15.60 -20.43
CA ASP A 55 12.80 -16.16 -19.13
C ASP A 55 11.92 -15.72 -17.92
N PRO A 56 10.62 -16.10 -17.92
CA PRO A 56 9.68 -15.70 -16.88
C PRO A 56 10.06 -16.24 -15.49
N GLU A 57 10.75 -17.39 -15.42
CA GLU A 57 11.16 -18.02 -14.16
C GLU A 57 12.18 -17.15 -13.42
N SER A 58 13.27 -16.73 -14.07
CA SER A 58 14.28 -15.91 -13.40
C SER A 58 13.76 -14.52 -13.01
N ARG A 59 12.80 -13.99 -13.80
CA ARG A 59 12.09 -12.74 -13.51
C ARG A 59 11.18 -12.87 -12.30
N LEU A 60 10.42 -13.96 -12.21
CA LEU A 60 9.59 -14.24 -11.04
C LEU A 60 10.45 -14.40 -9.78
N LEU A 61 11.54 -15.17 -9.87
CA LEU A 61 12.49 -15.32 -8.77
C LEU A 61 13.09 -13.96 -8.35
N PHE A 62 13.36 -13.07 -9.31
CA PHE A 62 13.80 -11.71 -9.03
C PHE A 62 12.74 -10.90 -8.29
N VAL A 63 11.45 -11.00 -8.67
CA VAL A 63 10.34 -10.34 -7.97
C VAL A 63 10.17 -10.89 -6.55
N ILE A 64 10.27 -12.21 -6.36
CA ILE A 64 10.22 -12.82 -5.03
C ILE A 64 11.39 -12.30 -4.17
N ARG A 65 12.62 -12.36 -4.68
CA ARG A 65 13.81 -11.96 -3.93
C ARG A 65 13.85 -10.46 -3.61
N GLU A 66 13.49 -9.61 -4.56
CA GLU A 66 13.68 -8.17 -4.44
C GLU A 66 12.40 -7.44 -4.00
N GLY A 67 11.22 -7.98 -4.35
CA GLY A 67 9.91 -7.47 -3.98
C GLY A 67 9.39 -8.10 -2.68
N LEU A 68 9.19 -9.43 -2.66
CA LEU A 68 8.61 -10.12 -1.50
C LEU A 68 9.55 -10.12 -0.30
N LEU A 69 10.81 -10.54 -0.49
CA LEU A 69 11.83 -10.56 0.57
C LEU A 69 12.45 -9.18 0.86
N GLN A 70 12.04 -8.13 0.13
CA GLN A 70 12.43 -6.74 0.37
C GLN A 70 13.96 -6.50 0.44
N ARG A 71 14.80 -7.38 -0.14
CA ARG A 71 16.27 -7.37 0.05
C ARG A 71 16.90 -6.01 -0.26
N LYS A 72 16.55 -5.42 -1.40
CA LYS A 72 17.02 -4.07 -1.78
C LYS A 72 16.50 -2.98 -0.86
N VAL A 73 15.28 -3.09 -0.33
CA VAL A 73 14.69 -2.06 0.54
C VAL A 73 15.40 -2.07 1.90
N LEU A 74 15.66 -3.26 2.44
CA LEU A 74 16.37 -3.49 3.70
C LEU A 74 17.85 -3.05 3.67
N ALA A 75 18.44 -2.88 2.48
CA ALA A 75 19.77 -2.28 2.35
C ALA A 75 19.87 -0.83 2.87
N ARG A 76 18.75 -0.17 3.20
CA ARG A 76 18.73 1.07 3.99
C ARG A 76 18.12 0.79 5.36
N PRO A 77 18.91 0.58 6.43
CA PRO A 77 18.40 0.06 7.70
C PRO A 77 17.20 0.83 8.26
N ALA A 78 17.31 2.16 8.42
CA ALA A 78 16.25 2.97 9.01
C ALA A 78 14.97 3.00 8.16
N GLY A 79 15.10 3.30 6.86
CA GLY A 79 13.93 3.38 5.97
C GLY A 79 13.34 2.01 5.63
N GLY A 80 14.19 1.01 5.48
CA GLY A 80 13.84 -0.36 5.16
C GLY A 80 13.18 -1.09 6.32
N GLY A 81 13.64 -0.89 7.55
CA GLY A 81 13.00 -1.42 8.76
C GLY A 81 11.59 -0.88 8.93
N ILE A 82 11.40 0.44 8.82
CA ILE A 82 10.07 1.08 8.87
C ILE A 82 9.16 0.55 7.75
N HIS A 83 9.69 0.41 6.53
CA HIS A 83 8.91 -0.15 5.43
C HIS A 83 8.53 -1.61 5.69
N LEU A 84 9.44 -2.43 6.24
CA LEU A 84 9.17 -3.82 6.56
C LEU A 84 8.05 -3.95 7.61
N MET A 85 8.01 -3.08 8.61
CA MET A 85 6.91 -3.02 9.58
C MET A 85 5.56 -2.80 8.87
N ILE A 86 5.45 -1.75 8.06
CA ILE A 86 4.21 -1.43 7.34
C ILE A 86 3.83 -2.55 6.36
N TYR A 87 4.81 -3.03 5.58
CA TYR A 87 4.61 -4.05 4.54
C TYR A 87 4.17 -5.40 5.11
N SER A 88 4.86 -5.89 6.14
CA SER A 88 4.53 -7.18 6.76
C SER A 88 3.18 -7.13 7.47
N ALA A 89 2.89 -6.02 8.16
CA ALA A 89 1.58 -5.81 8.76
C ALA A 89 0.46 -5.74 7.73
N PHE A 90 0.67 -5.04 6.62
CA PHE A 90 -0.32 -4.98 5.55
C PHE A 90 -0.63 -6.37 4.98
N ILE A 91 0.38 -7.20 4.72
CA ILE A 91 0.18 -8.58 4.24
C ILE A 91 -0.58 -9.42 5.26
N ALA A 92 -0.14 -9.42 6.52
CA ALA A 92 -0.74 -10.24 7.56
C ALA A 92 -2.22 -9.85 7.79
N LEU A 93 -2.51 -8.56 7.89
CA LEU A 93 -3.87 -8.06 8.09
C LEU A 93 -4.75 -8.26 6.86
N PHE A 94 -4.20 -8.12 5.64
CA PHE A 94 -4.94 -8.42 4.41
C PHE A 94 -5.32 -9.90 4.33
N ILE A 95 -4.38 -10.81 4.63
CA ILE A 95 -4.66 -12.26 4.72
C ILE A 95 -5.74 -12.51 5.78
N ALA A 96 -5.65 -11.86 6.94
CA ALA A 96 -6.65 -12.00 7.99
C ALA A 96 -8.05 -11.56 7.52
N THR A 97 -8.16 -10.43 6.82
CA THR A 97 -9.43 -9.98 6.21
C THR A 97 -9.94 -10.98 5.16
N CYS A 98 -9.06 -11.55 4.33
CA CYS A 98 -9.45 -12.58 3.36
C CYS A 98 -9.95 -13.86 4.04
N LEU A 99 -9.34 -14.28 5.14
CA LEU A 99 -9.80 -15.45 5.90
C LEU A 99 -11.18 -15.21 6.53
N VAL A 100 -11.43 -14.00 7.05
CA VAL A 100 -12.75 -13.61 7.57
C VAL A 100 -13.79 -13.62 6.44
N ALA A 101 -13.46 -13.08 5.26
CA ALA A 101 -14.36 -13.12 4.10
C ALA A 101 -14.63 -14.56 3.64
N LEU A 102 -13.61 -15.41 3.54
CA LEU A 102 -13.76 -16.82 3.19
C LEU A 102 -14.71 -17.57 4.13
N GLN A 103 -14.60 -17.33 5.44
CA GLN A 103 -15.49 -17.93 6.42
C GLN A 103 -16.92 -17.38 6.31
N TYR A 104 -17.07 -16.07 6.11
CA TYR A 104 -18.39 -15.43 6.03
C TYR A 104 -19.15 -15.80 4.75
N ASP A 105 -18.49 -15.75 3.60
CA ASP A 105 -19.12 -15.88 2.29
C ASP A 105 -19.28 -17.33 1.84
N PHE A 106 -18.36 -18.21 2.23
CA PHE A 106 -18.33 -19.61 1.80
C PHE A 106 -18.61 -20.60 2.94
N GLY A 107 -18.75 -20.12 4.18
CA GLY A 107 -19.04 -20.98 5.33
C GLY A 107 -17.88 -21.89 5.76
N PHE A 108 -16.64 -21.60 5.34
CA PHE A 108 -15.47 -22.34 5.82
C PHE A 108 -15.19 -21.98 7.29
N HIS A 109 -15.46 -22.89 8.22
CA HIS A 109 -15.18 -22.71 9.65
C HIS A 109 -13.69 -22.93 9.96
N ILE A 110 -12.85 -21.96 9.55
CA ILE A 110 -11.38 -22.03 9.72
C ILE A 110 -10.94 -21.30 11.00
N LEU A 111 -11.68 -20.26 11.41
CA LEU A 111 -11.37 -19.40 12.56
C LEU A 111 -11.91 -19.96 13.87
N ASP A 112 -11.57 -21.21 14.19
CA ASP A 112 -11.92 -21.88 15.44
C ASP A 112 -10.69 -22.52 16.11
N GLY A 113 -10.82 -22.86 17.40
CA GLY A 113 -9.80 -23.61 18.14
C GLY A 113 -8.45 -22.90 18.26
N THR A 114 -7.38 -23.67 18.17
CA THR A 114 -5.99 -23.16 18.25
C THR A 114 -5.67 -22.21 17.10
N PHE A 115 -6.25 -22.42 15.91
CA PHE A 115 -6.03 -21.53 14.78
C PHE A 115 -6.58 -20.13 15.05
N PHE A 116 -7.77 -20.03 15.65
CA PHE A 116 -8.34 -18.74 16.07
C PHE A 116 -7.44 -18.01 17.09
N ALA A 117 -6.85 -18.72 18.05
CA ALA A 117 -5.93 -18.12 19.00
C ALA A 117 -4.65 -17.57 18.32
N ILE A 118 -4.08 -18.32 17.37
CA ILE A 118 -2.93 -17.85 16.58
C ILE A 118 -3.32 -16.65 15.72
N PHE A 119 -4.50 -16.70 15.10
CA PHE A 119 -5.06 -15.63 14.29
C PHE A 119 -5.15 -14.34 15.10
N GLU A 120 -5.79 -14.36 16.28
CA GLU A 120 -5.97 -13.19 17.15
C GLU A 120 -4.62 -12.61 17.62
N VAL A 121 -3.68 -13.43 18.08
CA VAL A 121 -2.34 -12.97 18.48
C VAL A 121 -1.59 -12.35 17.27
N THR A 122 -1.75 -12.94 16.10
CA THR A 122 -1.11 -12.47 14.86
C THR A 122 -1.70 -11.13 14.43
N THR A 123 -3.03 -10.99 14.39
CA THR A 123 -3.69 -9.74 13.99
C THR A 123 -3.38 -8.61 14.96
N ASP A 124 -3.37 -8.87 16.28
CA ASP A 124 -2.99 -7.88 17.28
C ASP A 124 -1.54 -7.42 17.10
N THR A 125 -0.62 -8.37 16.96
CA THR A 125 0.81 -8.05 16.82
C THR A 125 1.07 -7.24 15.57
N PHE A 126 0.52 -7.65 14.42
CA PHE A 126 0.71 -6.90 13.18
C PHE A 126 -0.07 -5.58 13.16
N GLY A 127 -1.22 -5.48 13.83
CA GLY A 127 -1.92 -4.21 14.04
C GLY A 127 -1.05 -3.19 14.80
N LEU A 128 -0.38 -3.61 15.88
CA LEU A 128 0.56 -2.75 16.62
C LEU A 128 1.80 -2.40 15.80
N ILE A 129 2.35 -3.36 15.05
CA ILE A 129 3.47 -3.13 14.12
C ILE A 129 3.09 -2.09 13.05
N LEU A 130 1.86 -2.13 12.53
CA LEU A 130 1.37 -1.14 11.56
C LEU A 130 1.34 0.26 12.17
N ILE A 131 0.78 0.41 13.38
CA ILE A 131 0.73 1.69 14.09
C ILE A 131 2.15 2.22 14.31
N ALA A 132 3.05 1.40 14.85
CA ALA A 132 4.43 1.80 15.10
C ALA A 132 5.16 2.17 13.79
N GLY A 133 4.99 1.38 12.73
CA GLY A 133 5.58 1.65 11.42
C GLY A 133 5.09 2.96 10.81
N ALA A 134 3.78 3.23 10.87
CA ALA A 134 3.19 4.47 10.37
C ALA A 134 3.68 5.69 11.17
N LEU A 135 3.70 5.61 12.51
CA LEU A 135 4.21 6.67 13.38
C LEU A 135 5.69 6.96 13.10
N LEU A 136 6.53 5.93 13.04
CA LEU A 136 7.96 6.08 12.73
C LEU A 136 8.18 6.68 11.33
N ALA A 137 7.35 6.31 10.34
CA ALA A 137 7.39 6.91 9.02
C ALA A 137 7.03 8.41 9.02
N ILE A 138 6.01 8.80 9.79
CA ILE A 138 5.59 10.21 9.95
C ILE A 138 6.70 11.00 10.66
N VAL A 139 7.19 10.51 11.81
CA VAL A 139 8.26 11.15 12.59
C VAL A 139 9.51 11.34 11.72
N ARG A 140 9.94 10.29 11.01
CA ARG A 140 11.12 10.35 10.13
C ARG A 140 10.97 11.37 8.99
N ARG A 141 9.75 11.53 8.46
CA ARG A 141 9.49 12.39 7.29
C ARG A 141 9.25 13.85 7.68
N TYR A 142 8.51 14.13 8.75
CA TYR A 142 8.03 15.48 9.08
C TYR A 142 8.74 16.12 10.28
N ILE A 143 9.23 15.31 11.22
CA ILE A 143 9.95 15.79 12.42
C ILE A 143 11.46 15.76 12.18
N VAL A 144 12.02 14.58 11.86
CA VAL A 144 13.46 14.41 11.59
C VAL A 144 13.87 15.04 10.25
N ARG A 145 12.94 15.16 9.30
CA ARG A 145 13.13 15.84 8.00
C ARG A 145 14.35 15.33 7.23
N THR A 146 14.41 14.03 6.99
CA THR A 146 15.50 13.42 6.22
C THR A 146 15.65 14.07 4.83
N PRO A 147 16.83 14.62 4.45
CA PRO A 147 16.99 15.52 3.29
C PRO A 147 16.51 14.98 1.93
N TYR A 148 16.62 13.67 1.72
CA TYR A 148 16.25 13.01 0.46
C TYR A 148 14.79 12.51 0.41
N LEU A 149 13.99 12.74 1.46
CA LEU A 149 12.58 12.39 1.47
C LEU A 149 11.74 13.60 1.07
N THR A 150 10.93 13.43 0.03
CA THR A 150 9.92 14.40 -0.34
C THR A 150 8.83 14.48 0.73
N ARG A 151 8.32 15.70 0.96
CA ARG A 151 7.20 15.98 1.86
C ARG A 151 6.02 16.39 0.99
N SER A 152 5.22 15.41 0.57
CA SER A 152 3.99 15.62 -0.20
C SER A 152 2.79 15.46 0.72
N GLY A 153 1.72 16.22 0.49
CA GLY A 153 0.45 16.08 1.21
C GLY A 153 -0.10 14.66 1.10
N ASP A 154 -0.02 14.05 -0.09
CA ASP A 154 -0.44 12.67 -0.31
C ASP A 154 0.36 11.66 0.52
N ASP A 155 1.68 11.85 0.66
CA ASP A 155 2.51 10.96 1.49
C ASP A 155 2.05 11.02 2.96
N LEU A 156 1.62 12.18 3.46
CA LEU A 156 1.07 12.33 4.81
C LEU A 156 -0.32 11.71 4.91
N LEU A 157 -1.22 12.02 3.96
CA LEU A 157 -2.59 11.52 3.93
C LEU A 157 -2.61 10.00 3.97
N GLN A 158 -1.78 9.34 3.15
CA GLN A 158 -1.73 7.88 3.09
C GLN A 158 -1.21 7.27 4.41
N LEU A 159 -0.24 7.92 5.06
CA LEU A 159 0.26 7.47 6.37
C LEU A 159 -0.76 7.69 7.50
N LEU A 160 -1.51 8.80 7.46
CA LEU A 160 -2.57 9.07 8.43
C LEU A 160 -3.75 8.12 8.22
N LEU A 161 -4.15 7.83 6.98
CA LEU A 161 -5.22 6.89 6.69
C LEU A 161 -4.91 5.50 7.25
N ILE A 162 -3.74 4.92 6.95
CA ILE A 162 -3.39 3.59 7.48
C ILE A 162 -3.27 3.59 9.01
N LEU A 163 -2.80 4.69 9.61
CA LEU A 163 -2.70 4.83 11.06
C LEU A 163 -4.09 4.86 11.72
N VAL A 164 -5.00 5.68 11.20
CA VAL A 164 -6.37 5.80 11.72
C VAL A 164 -7.16 4.52 11.46
N ILE A 165 -6.96 3.85 10.32
CA ILE A 165 -7.56 2.53 10.04
C ILE A 165 -7.10 1.52 11.10
N ALA A 166 -5.80 1.45 11.40
CA ALA A 166 -5.28 0.53 12.42
C ALA A 166 -5.84 0.82 13.81
N ILE A 167 -5.89 2.10 14.22
CA ILE A 167 -6.45 2.51 15.52
C ILE A 167 -7.94 2.19 15.60
N THR A 168 -8.71 2.54 14.57
CA THR A 168 -10.15 2.27 14.53
C THR A 168 -10.44 0.77 14.51
N GLY A 169 -9.58 -0.06 13.91
CA GLY A 169 -9.67 -1.52 13.97
C GLY A 169 -9.63 -2.05 15.41
N PHE A 170 -8.62 -1.61 16.20
CA PHE A 170 -8.54 -1.97 17.61
C PHE A 170 -9.70 -1.43 18.44
N LEU A 171 -10.19 -0.23 18.15
CA LEU A 171 -11.33 0.34 18.86
C LEU A 171 -12.63 -0.44 18.56
N VAL A 172 -12.87 -0.84 17.31
CA VAL A 172 -14.01 -1.69 16.93
C VAL A 172 -13.93 -3.03 17.67
N GLU A 173 -12.75 -3.65 17.69
CA GLU A 173 -12.54 -4.89 18.41
C GLU A 173 -12.70 -4.73 19.92
N GLY A 174 -12.13 -3.69 20.50
CA GLY A 174 -12.20 -3.39 21.93
C GLY A 174 -13.64 -3.16 22.40
N LEU A 175 -14.45 -2.46 21.61
CA LEU A 175 -15.89 -2.28 21.87
C LEU A 175 -16.64 -3.62 21.84
N ARG A 176 -16.33 -4.50 20.88
CA ARG A 176 -16.90 -5.86 20.82
C ARG A 176 -16.49 -6.67 22.06
N ILE A 177 -15.20 -6.69 22.41
CA ILE A 177 -14.70 -7.43 23.58
C ILE A 177 -15.33 -6.91 24.88
N ALA A 178 -15.45 -5.58 25.04
CA ALA A 178 -16.09 -4.98 26.21
C ALA A 178 -17.57 -5.38 26.33
N ALA A 179 -18.28 -5.53 25.20
CA ALA A 179 -19.69 -5.89 25.20
C ALA A 179 -19.94 -7.40 25.33
N THR A 180 -19.10 -8.26 24.74
CA THR A 180 -19.35 -9.72 24.68
C THR A 180 -18.50 -10.53 25.65
N MET A 181 -17.46 -9.94 26.24
CA MET A 181 -16.54 -10.59 27.20
C MET A 181 -16.15 -12.04 26.83
N PRO A 182 -15.61 -12.29 25.63
CA PRO A 182 -15.38 -13.65 25.16
C PRO A 182 -14.18 -14.28 25.88
N ASP A 183 -14.22 -15.58 26.15
CA ASP A 183 -13.12 -16.33 26.77
C ASP A 183 -11.81 -16.22 25.97
N ALA A 184 -11.92 -16.11 24.64
CA ALA A 184 -10.80 -15.95 23.73
C ALA A 184 -10.12 -14.56 23.80
N ALA A 185 -10.69 -13.58 24.51
CA ALA A 185 -10.14 -12.22 24.61
C ALA A 185 -8.70 -12.16 25.18
N ARG A 186 -8.23 -13.23 25.84
CA ARG A 186 -6.84 -13.34 26.29
C ARG A 186 -5.82 -13.44 25.15
N PHE A 187 -6.25 -13.88 23.96
CA PHE A 187 -5.40 -13.99 22.78
C PHE A 187 -5.32 -12.68 22.00
N SER A 188 -6.39 -11.87 22.06
CA SER A 188 -6.43 -10.48 21.58
C SER A 188 -5.93 -9.52 22.67
N TYR A 189 -4.65 -9.59 23.03
CA TYR A 189 -4.08 -8.82 24.15
C TYR A 189 -4.20 -7.29 23.97
N ALA A 190 -3.99 -6.78 22.76
CA ALA A 190 -4.13 -5.37 22.41
C ALA A 190 -5.61 -4.99 22.26
N GLY A 191 -6.43 -5.88 21.68
CA GLY A 191 -7.90 -5.72 21.67
C GLY A 191 -8.48 -5.62 23.09
N LYS A 192 -8.02 -6.48 24.01
CA LYS A 192 -8.43 -6.49 25.43
C LYS A 192 -7.92 -5.26 26.18
N ALA A 193 -6.70 -4.81 25.92
CA ALA A 193 -6.21 -3.54 26.46
C ALA A 193 -7.08 -2.38 25.98
N THR A 194 -7.48 -2.38 24.71
CA THR A 194 -8.38 -1.38 24.14
C THR A 194 -9.78 -1.45 24.75
N ALA A 195 -10.29 -2.66 25.04
CA ALA A 195 -11.58 -2.85 25.73
C ALA A 195 -11.62 -2.18 27.11
N SER A 196 -10.48 -2.09 27.82
CA SER A 196 -10.41 -1.44 29.13
C SER A 196 -10.71 0.07 29.08
N LEU A 197 -10.54 0.72 27.93
CA LEU A 197 -10.91 2.12 27.72
C LEU A 197 -12.42 2.36 27.83
N PHE A 198 -13.21 1.29 27.69
CA PHE A 198 -14.67 1.34 27.75
C PHE A 198 -15.24 0.69 29.03
N ALA A 199 -14.38 0.38 30.01
CA ALA A 199 -14.80 -0.20 31.28
C ALA A 199 -15.83 0.70 31.98
N GLY A 200 -16.92 0.10 32.46
CA GLY A 200 -18.02 0.81 33.12
C GLY A 200 -19.06 1.45 32.18
N SER A 201 -18.88 1.35 30.85
CA SER A 201 -19.91 1.75 29.89
C SER A 201 -21.06 0.74 29.88
N ASP A 202 -22.29 1.22 29.70
CA ASP A 202 -23.44 0.34 29.55
C ASP A 202 -23.51 -0.32 28.16
N PHE A 203 -24.24 -1.43 28.05
CA PHE A 203 -24.34 -2.22 26.83
C PHE A 203 -24.89 -1.43 25.62
N ARG A 204 -25.83 -0.49 25.84
CA ARG A 204 -26.38 0.32 24.74
C ARG A 204 -25.33 1.28 24.20
N THR A 205 -24.54 1.90 25.07
CA THR A 205 -23.43 2.77 24.65
C THR A 205 -22.38 1.99 23.86
N LEU A 206 -21.94 0.82 24.35
CA LEU A 206 -20.96 -0.03 23.68
C LEU A 206 -21.42 -0.45 22.28
N THR A 207 -22.65 -0.96 22.17
CA THR A 207 -23.22 -1.43 20.90
C THR A 207 -23.46 -0.29 19.90
N SER A 208 -23.87 0.89 20.37
CA SER A 208 -24.06 2.07 19.52
C SER A 208 -22.72 2.58 18.98
N ALA A 209 -21.72 2.73 19.84
CA ALA A 209 -20.37 3.13 19.47
C ALA A 209 -19.73 2.13 18.50
N HIS A 210 -19.89 0.82 18.75
CA HIS A 210 -19.38 -0.24 17.88
C HIS A 210 -19.94 -0.09 16.46
N ARG A 211 -21.25 0.10 16.32
CA ARG A 211 -21.90 0.20 15.01
C ARG A 211 -21.44 1.44 14.22
N ILE A 212 -21.35 2.59 14.88
CA ILE A 212 -20.86 3.82 14.26
C ILE A 212 -19.41 3.63 13.81
N LEU A 213 -18.56 3.13 14.71
CA LEU A 213 -17.15 3.01 14.46
C LEU A 213 -16.84 1.95 13.38
N TRP A 214 -17.64 0.89 13.31
CA TRP A 214 -17.53 -0.10 12.24
C TRP A 214 -17.74 0.53 10.86
N TRP A 215 -18.78 1.36 10.69
CA TRP A 215 -19.03 2.07 9.43
C TRP A 215 -17.94 3.11 9.13
N VAL A 216 -17.45 3.83 10.14
CA VAL A 216 -16.32 4.76 9.98
C VAL A 216 -15.06 4.03 9.53
N HIS A 217 -14.73 2.91 10.18
CA HIS A 217 -13.58 2.08 9.82
C HIS A 217 -13.71 1.55 8.38
N LEU A 218 -14.88 1.04 8.00
CA LEU A 218 -15.17 0.60 6.64
C LEU A 218 -14.97 1.73 5.62
N ALA A 219 -15.54 2.91 5.89
CA ALA A 219 -15.43 4.07 5.00
C ALA A 219 -13.98 4.54 4.83
N LEU A 220 -13.20 4.55 5.91
CA LEU A 220 -11.76 4.87 5.86
C LEU A 220 -10.97 3.84 5.05
N ALA A 221 -11.20 2.54 5.29
CA ALA A 221 -10.55 1.46 4.56
C ALA A 221 -10.88 1.50 3.06
N PHE A 222 -12.16 1.66 2.72
CA PHE A 222 -12.61 1.72 1.33
C PHE A 222 -12.10 2.97 0.62
N SER A 223 -12.05 4.11 1.32
CA SER A 223 -11.47 5.35 0.78
C SER A 223 -9.97 5.22 0.52
N TRP A 224 -9.24 4.57 1.42
CA TRP A 224 -7.82 4.28 1.22
C TRP A 224 -7.60 3.36 0.01
N ILE A 225 -8.36 2.27 -0.10
CA ILE A 225 -8.31 1.35 -1.26
C ILE A 225 -8.65 2.09 -2.56
N ALA A 226 -9.74 2.86 -2.60
CA ALA A 226 -10.13 3.63 -3.78
C ALA A 226 -9.08 4.67 -4.20
N SER A 227 -8.28 5.18 -3.26
CA SER A 227 -7.20 6.15 -3.53
C SER A 227 -5.92 5.53 -4.12
N LEU A 228 -5.75 4.21 -4.07
CA LEU A 228 -4.53 3.51 -4.51
C LEU A 228 -4.03 3.95 -5.91
N PRO A 229 -4.86 3.92 -6.97
CA PRO A 229 -4.42 4.31 -8.30
C PRO A 229 -4.22 5.83 -8.46
N PHE A 230 -4.61 6.66 -7.50
CA PHE A 230 -4.45 8.11 -7.58
C PHE A 230 -3.41 8.64 -6.60
N SER A 231 -2.68 7.74 -5.93
CA SER A 231 -1.67 8.14 -4.96
C SER A 231 -0.34 7.41 -5.18
N LYS A 232 0.67 7.76 -4.39
CA LYS A 232 1.97 7.07 -4.38
C LYS A 232 1.85 5.58 -4.01
N THR A 233 0.78 5.15 -3.35
CA THR A 233 0.58 3.74 -2.95
C THR A 233 0.37 2.79 -4.12
N ILE A 234 0.12 3.30 -5.33
CA ILE A 234 0.13 2.50 -6.57
C ILE A 234 1.41 1.66 -6.76
N HIS A 235 2.51 2.07 -6.11
CA HIS A 235 3.77 1.32 -6.10
C HIS A 235 3.64 -0.13 -5.60
N ILE A 236 2.60 -0.46 -4.82
CA ILE A 236 2.29 -1.84 -4.42
C ILE A 236 2.08 -2.73 -5.65
N PHE A 237 1.53 -2.17 -6.73
CA PHE A 237 1.32 -2.85 -8.01
C PHE A 237 2.44 -2.53 -9.03
N THR A 238 2.78 -1.25 -9.20
CA THR A 238 3.72 -0.87 -10.26
C THR A 238 5.15 -1.32 -9.98
N SER A 239 5.57 -1.43 -8.70
CA SER A 239 6.91 -1.93 -8.37
C SER A 239 7.13 -3.38 -8.79
N PRO A 240 6.32 -4.37 -8.37
CA PRO A 240 6.52 -5.77 -8.78
C PRO A 240 6.37 -5.95 -10.30
N VAL A 241 5.41 -5.29 -10.95
CA VAL A 241 5.25 -5.33 -12.41
C VAL A 241 6.51 -4.77 -13.11
N ASN A 242 7.03 -3.63 -12.62
CA ASN A 242 8.23 -3.00 -13.16
C ASN A 242 9.49 -3.86 -12.94
N MET A 243 9.59 -4.57 -11.82
CA MET A 243 10.66 -5.52 -11.52
C MET A 243 10.61 -6.75 -12.43
N PHE A 244 9.42 -7.30 -12.66
CA PHE A 244 9.21 -8.43 -13.56
C PHE A 244 9.65 -8.07 -14.98
N LEU A 245 9.22 -6.91 -15.47
CA LEU A 245 9.50 -6.40 -16.83
C LEU A 245 10.88 -5.75 -16.97
N LYS A 246 11.84 -6.00 -16.06
CA LYS A 246 13.20 -5.41 -16.12
C LYS A 246 13.88 -5.65 -17.49
N THR A 247 14.89 -4.84 -17.82
CA THR A 247 15.68 -5.09 -19.04
C THR A 247 16.59 -6.29 -18.89
N SER A 248 16.71 -7.06 -19.98
CA SER A 248 17.65 -8.18 -20.15
C SER A 248 18.99 -7.72 -20.73
N ARG A 249 19.06 -6.50 -21.24
CA ARG A 249 20.27 -5.95 -21.85
C ARG A 249 21.37 -5.74 -20.81
N PRO A 250 22.65 -5.80 -21.22
CA PRO A 250 23.76 -5.45 -20.36
C PRO A 250 23.60 -4.05 -19.75
N LYS A 251 24.11 -3.85 -18.52
CA LYS A 251 24.06 -2.54 -17.88
C LYS A 251 24.77 -1.50 -18.75
N GLY A 252 24.11 -0.38 -19.01
CA GLY A 252 24.63 0.70 -19.86
C GLY A 252 24.30 0.55 -21.35
N ALA A 253 23.74 -0.58 -21.79
CA ALA A 253 23.29 -0.73 -23.17
C ALA A 253 22.04 0.12 -23.43
N LEU A 254 22.12 1.01 -24.42
CA LEU A 254 20.99 1.82 -24.88
C LEU A 254 20.09 1.03 -25.83
N GLN A 255 18.85 1.48 -26.02
CA GLN A 255 18.01 0.94 -27.09
C GLN A 255 18.56 1.45 -28.43
N PRO A 256 18.69 0.62 -29.47
CA PRO A 256 18.93 1.12 -30.81
C PRO A 256 17.78 2.05 -31.22
N ILE A 257 18.11 3.07 -32.00
CA ILE A 257 17.13 3.94 -32.66
C ILE A 257 17.08 3.46 -34.11
N PRO A 258 16.00 2.79 -34.55
CA PRO A 258 15.84 2.40 -35.95
C PRO A 258 15.88 3.65 -36.83
N GLU A 259 16.54 3.52 -37.99
CA GLU A 259 16.62 4.58 -39.01
C GLU A 259 17.03 5.94 -38.41
N ILE A 260 18.07 5.91 -37.55
CA ILE A 260 18.51 7.11 -36.80
C ILE A 260 18.84 8.30 -37.71
N GLU A 261 19.33 8.04 -38.92
CA GLU A 261 19.67 9.06 -39.92
C GLU A 261 18.43 9.76 -40.50
N GLU A 262 17.26 9.13 -40.41
CA GLU A 262 15.98 9.64 -40.93
C GLU A 262 15.11 10.29 -39.83
N LYS A 263 15.53 10.19 -38.56
CA LYS A 263 14.77 10.73 -37.44
C LYS A 263 15.06 12.21 -37.21
N GLU A 264 14.02 13.04 -37.37
CA GLU A 264 14.06 14.47 -37.03
C GLU A 264 14.26 14.72 -35.53
N LYS A 265 13.84 13.78 -34.67
CA LYS A 265 13.89 13.90 -33.21
C LYS A 265 14.70 12.79 -32.58
N LEU A 266 15.85 13.16 -32.00
CA LEU A 266 16.73 12.25 -31.26
C LEU A 266 16.55 12.42 -29.75
N GLY A 267 16.45 11.31 -29.03
CA GLY A 267 16.37 11.31 -27.57
C GLY A 267 14.96 11.55 -27.02
N VAL A 268 14.89 12.27 -25.91
CA VAL A 268 13.66 12.59 -25.17
C VAL A 268 13.64 14.10 -24.93
N THR A 269 12.68 14.80 -25.52
CA THR A 269 12.45 16.24 -25.26
C THR A 269 11.13 16.47 -24.52
N GLU A 270 10.16 15.59 -24.73
CA GLU A 270 8.84 15.58 -24.12
C GLU A 270 8.60 14.28 -23.36
N VAL A 271 7.62 14.30 -22.45
CA VAL A 271 7.33 13.15 -21.57
C VAL A 271 6.95 11.90 -22.37
N PHE A 272 6.17 12.05 -23.45
CA PHE A 272 5.72 10.91 -24.25
C PHE A 272 6.75 10.43 -25.28
N ASP A 273 7.91 11.09 -25.38
CA ASP A 273 9.07 10.52 -26.07
C ASP A 273 9.71 9.39 -25.27
N HIS A 274 9.39 9.23 -23.99
CA HIS A 274 9.79 8.07 -23.21
C HIS A 274 9.06 6.82 -23.70
N SER A 275 9.72 5.65 -23.63
CA SER A 275 9.02 4.39 -23.91
C SER A 275 7.95 4.10 -22.87
N TRP A 276 6.95 3.29 -23.24
CA TRP A 276 5.92 2.81 -22.31
C TRP A 276 6.53 2.24 -21.02
N LYS A 277 7.66 1.53 -21.14
CA LYS A 277 8.37 0.94 -20.01
C LYS A 277 9.08 1.99 -19.17
N SER A 278 9.64 3.02 -19.78
CA SER A 278 10.25 4.15 -19.07
C SER A 278 9.18 4.91 -18.27
N LEU A 279 7.98 5.11 -18.84
CA LEU A 279 6.84 5.69 -18.14
C LEU A 279 6.40 4.83 -16.95
N LEU A 280 6.22 3.51 -17.13
CA LEU A 280 5.95 2.58 -16.03
C LEU A 280 7.04 2.63 -14.94
N SER A 281 8.31 2.73 -15.35
CA SER A 281 9.45 2.79 -14.42
C SER A 281 9.45 4.08 -13.60
N ALA A 282 9.09 5.20 -14.22
CA ALA A 282 8.94 6.47 -13.53
C ALA A 282 7.75 6.43 -12.56
N ASP A 283 6.63 5.80 -12.93
CA ASP A 283 5.50 5.67 -12.03
C ASP A 283 5.75 4.70 -10.86
N ALA A 284 6.60 3.68 -11.05
CA ALA A 284 7.08 2.79 -10.00
C ALA A 284 8.05 3.47 -9.00
N CYS A 285 8.46 4.72 -9.24
CA CYS A 285 9.33 5.45 -8.33
C CYS A 285 8.66 5.71 -6.97
N THR A 286 9.28 5.22 -5.90
CA THR A 286 8.81 5.36 -4.50
C THR A 286 9.41 6.57 -3.77
N LYS A 287 10.11 7.47 -4.48
CA LYS A 287 10.77 8.65 -3.90
C LYS A 287 11.80 8.30 -2.79
N CYS A 288 12.57 7.22 -2.98
CA CYS A 288 13.46 6.66 -1.95
C CYS A 288 14.83 7.36 -1.81
N GLY A 289 15.22 8.20 -2.78
CA GLY A 289 16.48 8.97 -2.76
C GLY A 289 17.73 8.21 -3.21
N ARG A 290 17.67 6.89 -3.37
CA ARG A 290 18.88 6.07 -3.65
C ARG A 290 19.64 6.47 -4.91
N CYS A 291 18.94 6.81 -6.00
CA CYS A 291 19.57 7.24 -7.23
C CYS A 291 20.29 8.59 -7.10
N GLN A 292 19.79 9.48 -6.24
CA GLN A 292 20.40 10.79 -6.00
C GLN A 292 21.63 10.67 -5.10
N ASP A 293 21.56 9.87 -4.04
CA ASP A 293 22.63 9.76 -3.05
C ASP A 293 23.93 9.15 -3.62
N VAL A 294 23.84 8.36 -4.69
CA VAL A 294 25.00 7.77 -5.38
C VAL A 294 25.43 8.53 -6.62
N CYS A 295 24.77 9.65 -6.95
CA CYS A 295 25.03 10.39 -8.18
C CYS A 295 26.28 11.29 -8.02
N PRO A 296 27.34 11.10 -8.83
CA PRO A 296 28.54 11.93 -8.74
C PRO A 296 28.26 13.42 -9.02
N ALA A 297 27.39 13.72 -9.98
CA ALA A 297 27.03 15.10 -10.33
C ALA A 297 26.33 15.82 -9.17
N HIS A 298 25.35 15.15 -8.54
CA HIS A 298 24.66 15.71 -7.39
C HIS A 298 25.61 15.89 -6.19
N ASN A 299 26.45 14.89 -5.91
CA ASN A 299 27.37 14.90 -4.78
C ASN A 299 28.51 15.94 -4.93
N THR A 300 28.75 16.44 -6.14
CA THR A 300 29.70 17.54 -6.41
C THR A 300 29.00 18.91 -6.45
N GLY A 301 27.74 19.00 -6.03
CA GLY A 301 26.99 20.26 -5.97
C GLY A 301 26.44 20.74 -7.32
N LYS A 302 26.51 19.93 -8.38
CA LYS A 302 25.90 20.29 -9.67
C LYS A 302 24.37 20.20 -9.57
N SER A 303 23.69 20.96 -10.43
CA SER A 303 22.22 21.04 -10.46
C SER A 303 21.51 19.72 -10.83
N LEU A 304 22.23 18.77 -11.43
CA LEU A 304 21.65 17.51 -11.88
C LEU A 304 21.28 16.60 -10.70
N SER A 305 19.98 16.29 -10.56
CA SER A 305 19.49 15.19 -9.72
C SER A 305 18.75 14.15 -10.56
N PRO A 306 19.22 12.90 -10.63
CA PRO A 306 18.52 11.83 -11.35
C PRO A 306 17.16 11.50 -10.70
N ARG A 307 17.00 11.74 -9.39
CA ARG A 307 15.70 11.57 -8.73
C ARG A 307 14.70 12.59 -9.24
N GLU A 308 15.09 13.86 -9.30
CA GLU A 308 14.18 14.92 -9.73
C GLU A 308 13.77 14.77 -11.19
N ILE A 309 14.63 14.25 -12.06
CA ILE A 309 14.25 13.88 -13.44
C ILE A 309 13.10 12.87 -13.41
N VAL A 310 13.25 11.76 -12.68
CA VAL A 310 12.21 10.71 -12.60
C VAL A 310 10.90 11.25 -11.98
N LEU A 311 11.00 12.09 -10.94
CA LEU A 311 9.82 12.67 -10.30
C LEU A 311 9.10 13.67 -11.21
N LYS A 312 9.83 14.46 -11.98
CA LYS A 312 9.24 15.39 -12.97
C LYS A 312 8.61 14.64 -14.14
N THR A 313 9.25 13.59 -14.66
CA THR A 313 8.64 12.69 -15.66
C THR A 313 7.35 12.09 -15.12
N LYS A 314 7.36 11.61 -13.85
CA LYS A 314 6.15 11.09 -13.20
C LYS A 314 5.07 12.16 -13.07
N ALA A 315 5.41 13.35 -12.57
CA ALA A 315 4.44 14.44 -12.41
C ALA A 315 3.79 14.80 -13.75
N ALA A 316 4.60 15.01 -14.78
CA ALA A 316 4.14 15.43 -16.09
C ALA A 316 3.35 14.34 -16.85
N MET A 317 3.64 13.03 -16.64
CA MET A 317 2.80 11.97 -17.21
C MET A 317 1.41 11.90 -16.55
N THR A 318 1.34 12.31 -15.27
CA THR A 318 0.14 12.14 -14.46
C THR A 318 -0.62 13.42 -14.19
N GLU A 319 -0.28 14.55 -14.79
CA GLU A 319 -0.85 15.87 -14.46
C GLU A 319 -2.39 15.91 -14.54
N GLY A 320 -3.01 15.13 -15.44
CA GLY A 320 -4.47 14.95 -15.51
C GLY A 320 -5.05 13.80 -14.67
N ILE A 321 -4.23 12.88 -14.16
CA ILE A 321 -4.63 11.71 -13.33
C ILE A 321 -4.43 12.00 -11.84
N TYR A 322 -3.46 12.85 -11.54
CA TYR A 322 -2.83 13.10 -10.26
C TYR A 322 -2.77 14.61 -10.05
N THR A 323 -3.92 15.28 -10.12
CA THR A 323 -4.06 16.54 -9.41
C THR A 323 -4.01 16.16 -7.94
N SER A 324 -2.84 16.37 -7.30
CA SER A 324 -2.54 16.01 -5.91
C SER A 324 -3.80 15.95 -5.04
N LEU A 325 -4.12 14.77 -4.47
CA LEU A 325 -5.35 14.59 -3.67
C LEU A 325 -5.40 15.61 -2.53
N VAL A 326 -4.22 16.01 -2.06
CA VAL A 326 -4.02 17.17 -1.18
C VAL A 326 -3.11 18.17 -1.89
N PRO A 327 -3.53 19.42 -2.14
CA PRO A 327 -2.65 20.45 -2.67
C PRO A 327 -1.38 20.57 -1.81
N SER A 328 -0.20 20.56 -2.45
CA SER A 328 1.04 20.87 -1.74
C SER A 328 1.05 22.35 -1.37
N ALA A 329 1.14 22.66 -0.08
CA ALA A 329 1.36 24.01 0.43
C ALA A 329 2.75 24.53 0.05
#